data_AF-A0A1G1LYD9-F1
#
_entry.id   AF-A0A1G1LYD9-F1
#
_cell.length_a   1.000
_cell.length_b   1.000
_cell.length_c   1.000
_cell.angle_alpha   90.00
_cell.angle_beta   90.00
_cell.angle_gamma   90.00
#
_symmetry.space_group_name_H-M   'P 1'
#
loop_
_entity.id
_entity.type
_entity.pdbx_description
1 polymer ?
#
loop_
_entity_poly.entity_id
_entity_poly.type
_entity_poly.pdbx_seq_one_letter_code
_entity_poly.pdbx_strand_id
1 'polypeptide(L)'
;MTGEFRTTFFFGPEEVPERPGILRCVFNTKKRSWKGGIQVAVELAGAQLERLRERGLLGELLEMLRARVEPEAFAEYEQRTRDLFTQQVCRAKLDLAIEKGLTQENQTVGADAFRQELDQAVLAHADAIRQAIFAELDV
;
A
#
# COMPACT_ATOMS: atom_id res chain seq x y z
N MET A 1 12.51 -1.27 13.65
CA MET A 1 12.27 -2.58 14.30
C MET A 1 11.42 -3.49 13.41
N THR A 2 11.74 -3.60 12.11
CA THR A 2 10.93 -4.33 11.12
C THR A 2 11.39 -5.77 10.87
N GLY A 3 12.58 -6.16 11.33
CA GLY A 3 13.15 -7.50 11.12
C GLY A 3 12.47 -8.65 11.89
N GLU A 4 11.48 -8.36 12.74
CA GLU A 4 10.78 -9.38 13.54
C GLU A 4 9.51 -9.92 12.86
N PHE A 5 8.93 -9.16 11.94
CA PHE A 5 7.71 -9.52 11.22
C PHE A 5 8.03 -9.92 9.78
N ARG A 6 7.41 -11.00 9.31
CA ARG A 6 7.35 -11.37 7.91
C ARG A 6 5.96 -11.05 7.40
N THR A 7 5.90 -10.23 6.36
CA THR A 7 4.65 -9.75 5.78
C THR A 7 4.64 -10.05 4.30
N THR A 8 3.61 -10.75 3.83
CA THR A 8 3.36 -10.97 2.41
C THR A 8 2.00 -10.42 2.03
N PHE A 9 1.91 -9.85 0.83
CA PHE A 9 0.65 -9.42 0.26
C PHE A 9 -0.25 -10.63 0.00
N PHE A 10 -1.55 -10.50 0.30
CA PHE A 10 -2.54 -11.56 0.07
C PHE A 10 -3.49 -11.19 -1.07
N PHE A 11 -4.23 -10.07 -0.97
CA PHE A 11 -5.07 -9.56 -2.06
C PHE A 11 -5.41 -8.07 -1.91
N GLY A 12 -5.94 -7.48 -2.99
CA GLY A 12 -6.34 -6.07 -3.09
C GLY A 12 -5.59 -5.28 -4.17
N PRO A 13 -5.80 -3.95 -4.26
CA PRO A 13 -6.83 -3.21 -3.54
C PRO A 13 -8.23 -3.55 -4.06
N GLU A 14 -9.20 -3.73 -3.16
CA GLU A 14 -10.61 -3.90 -3.53
C GLU A 14 -11.48 -2.90 -2.78
N GLU A 15 -12.55 -2.42 -3.41
CA GLU A 15 -13.57 -1.64 -2.71
C GLU A 15 -14.24 -2.47 -1.63
N VAL A 16 -14.51 -1.84 -0.49
CA VAL A 16 -15.34 -2.45 0.56
C VAL A 16 -16.80 -2.25 0.20
N PRO A 17 -17.59 -3.31 -0.09
CA PRO A 17 -18.95 -3.17 -0.64
C PRO A 17 -19.89 -2.32 0.22
N GLU A 18 -19.73 -2.39 1.53
CA GLU A 18 -20.58 -1.67 2.51
C GLU A 18 -20.10 -0.24 2.78
N ARG A 19 -18.91 0.14 2.30
CA ARG A 19 -18.29 1.46 2.56
C ARG A 19 -17.67 2.02 1.28
N PRO A 20 -18.49 2.67 0.43
CA PRO A 20 -18.03 3.32 -0.78
C PRO A 20 -16.87 4.28 -0.52
N GLY A 21 -15.87 4.25 -1.39
CA GLY A 21 -14.67 5.08 -1.26
C GLY A 21 -13.67 4.57 -0.22
N ILE A 22 -13.85 3.38 0.36
CA ILE A 22 -12.82 2.69 1.12
C ILE A 22 -12.25 1.54 0.27
N LEU A 23 -10.94 1.55 0.07
CA LEU A 23 -10.18 0.45 -0.51
C LEU A 23 -9.57 -0.40 0.60
N ARG A 24 -9.44 -1.70 0.35
CA ARG A 24 -8.86 -2.67 1.27
C ARG A 24 -7.77 -3.49 0.60
N CYS A 25 -6.63 -3.58 1.26
CA CYS A 25 -5.59 -4.56 0.99
C CYS A 25 -5.52 -5.55 2.16
N VAL A 26 -5.20 -6.82 1.91
CA VAL A 26 -4.99 -7.81 2.98
C VAL A 26 -3.58 -8.38 2.90
N PHE A 27 -2.96 -8.55 4.06
CA PHE A 27 -1.61 -9.09 4.20
C PHE A 27 -1.60 -10.27 5.16
N ASN A 28 -0.82 -11.29 4.82
CA ASN A 28 -0.43 -12.32 5.77
C ASN A 28 0.77 -11.81 6.55
N THR A 29 0.63 -11.70 7.87
CA THR A 29 1.65 -11.15 8.76
C THR A 29 2.00 -12.17 9.83
N LYS A 30 3.29 -12.42 10.04
CA LYS A 30 3.76 -13.35 11.08
C LYS A 30 4.95 -12.77 11.82
N LYS A 31 4.80 -12.56 13.13
CA LYS A 31 5.90 -12.29 14.04
C LYS A 31 6.70 -13.57 14.30
N ARG A 32 8.02 -13.48 14.41
CA ARG A 32 8.90 -14.64 14.67
C ARG A 32 8.50 -15.44 15.93
N SER A 33 8.00 -14.77 16.97
CA SER A 33 7.59 -15.38 18.24
C SER A 33 6.18 -15.97 18.24
N TRP A 34 5.39 -15.76 17.17
CA TRP A 34 4.02 -16.24 17.12
C TRP A 34 3.91 -17.68 16.63
N LYS A 35 3.00 -18.44 17.26
CA LYS A 35 2.69 -19.81 16.86
C LYS A 35 2.09 -19.88 15.45
N GLY A 36 1.32 -18.86 15.06
CA GLY A 36 0.67 -18.75 13.75
C GLY A 36 0.83 -17.36 13.14
N GLY A 37 0.60 -17.27 11.82
CA GLY A 37 0.41 -15.99 11.14
C GLY A 37 -1.02 -15.48 11.35
N ILE A 38 -1.21 -14.20 11.08
CA ILE A 38 -2.52 -13.53 11.08
C ILE A 38 -2.76 -12.91 9.72
N GLN A 39 -4.02 -12.62 9.43
CA GLN A 39 -4.41 -11.76 8.33
C GLN A 39 -4.71 -10.37 8.87
N VAL A 40 -4.09 -9.36 8.28
CA VAL A 40 -4.35 -7.96 8.58
C VAL A 40 -4.99 -7.32 7.36
N ALA A 41 -6.24 -6.90 7.51
CA ALA A 41 -6.89 -6.04 6.54
C ALA A 41 -6.44 -4.59 6.80
N VAL A 42 -6.06 -3.89 5.74
CA VAL A 42 -5.65 -2.48 5.79
C VAL A 42 -6.58 -1.71 4.90
N GLU A 43 -7.22 -0.70 5.48
CA GLU A 43 -8.20 0.11 4.78
C GLU A 43 -7.64 1.51 4.52
N LEU A 44 -7.92 2.02 3.34
CA LEU A 44 -7.59 3.37 2.92
C LEU A 44 -8.86 4.07 2.45
N ALA A 45 -9.12 5.25 2.99
CA ALA A 45 -10.13 6.11 2.39
C ALA A 45 -9.59 6.72 1.10
N GLY A 46 -10.43 6.88 0.08
CA GLY A 46 -10.10 7.52 -1.18
C GLY A 46 -9.49 8.92 -0.96
N ALA A 47 -10.01 9.67 0.03
CA ALA A 47 -9.44 10.96 0.43
C ALA A 47 -7.96 10.89 0.89
N GLN A 48 -7.47 9.75 1.40
CA GLN A 48 -6.05 9.57 1.73
C GLN A 48 -5.21 9.42 0.46
N LEU A 49 -5.70 8.62 -0.50
CA LEU A 49 -5.02 8.43 -1.79
C LEU A 49 -5.02 9.72 -2.60
N GLU A 50 -6.13 10.46 -2.60
CA GLU A 50 -6.23 11.76 -3.26
C GLU A 50 -5.23 12.76 -2.70
N ARG A 51 -5.04 12.83 -1.38
CA ARG A 51 -4.00 13.69 -0.79
C ARG A 51 -2.60 13.29 -1.22
N LEU A 52 -2.30 12.00 -1.31
CA LEU A 52 -1.00 11.52 -1.79
C LEU A 52 -0.81 11.81 -3.28
N ARG A 53 -1.89 11.77 -4.06
CA ARG A 53 -1.91 12.17 -5.48
C ARG A 53 -1.66 13.67 -5.65
N GLU A 54 -2.30 14.50 -4.85
CA GLU A 54 -2.10 15.97 -4.83
C GLU A 54 -0.67 16.37 -4.48
N ARG A 55 0.05 15.52 -3.72
CA ARG A 55 1.49 15.69 -3.44
C ARG A 55 2.41 15.22 -4.58
N GLY A 56 1.86 14.87 -5.74
CA GLY A 56 2.63 14.55 -6.95
C GLY A 56 3.12 13.11 -7.06
N LEU A 57 3.06 12.30 -5.99
CA LEU A 57 3.68 10.97 -5.96
C LEU A 57 3.20 10.03 -7.09
N LEU A 58 1.88 9.92 -7.27
CA LEU A 58 1.31 9.08 -8.32
C LEU A 58 1.47 9.72 -9.71
N GLY A 59 1.42 11.06 -9.79
CA GLY A 59 1.58 11.79 -11.04
C GLY A 59 2.98 11.58 -11.63
N GLU A 60 4.01 11.86 -10.84
CA GLU A 60 5.42 11.67 -11.24
C GLU A 60 5.70 10.21 -11.60
N LEU A 61 5.15 9.25 -10.84
CA LEU A 61 5.28 7.83 -11.13
C LEU A 61 4.70 7.46 -12.50
N LEU A 62 3.51 7.98 -12.85
CA LEU A 62 2.86 7.73 -14.13
C LEU A 62 3.60 8.41 -15.30
N GLU A 63 4.17 9.60 -15.09
CA GLU A 63 5.01 10.26 -16.10
C GLU A 63 6.28 9.46 -16.38
N MET A 64 6.96 8.99 -15.32
CA MET A 64 8.14 8.15 -15.46
C MET A 64 7.82 6.81 -16.13
N LEU A 65 6.68 6.20 -15.80
CA LEU A 65 6.20 4.99 -16.46
C LEU A 65 5.97 5.22 -17.95
N ARG A 66 5.31 6.34 -18.31
CA ARG A 66 5.05 6.71 -19.71
C ARG A 66 6.32 6.83 -20.53
N ALA A 67 7.43 7.23 -19.92
CA ALA A 67 8.73 7.31 -20.58
C ALA A 67 9.44 5.96 -20.77
N ARG A 68 8.94 4.88 -20.15
CA ARG A 68 9.58 3.54 -20.12
C ARG A 68 8.83 2.48 -20.92
N VAL A 69 7.57 2.72 -21.26
CA VAL A 69 6.71 1.75 -21.93
C VAL A 69 6.23 2.29 -23.28
N GLU A 70 5.93 1.38 -24.20
CA GLU A 70 5.32 1.74 -25.47
C GLU A 70 3.94 2.40 -25.26
N PRO A 71 3.58 3.42 -26.07
CA PRO A 71 2.32 4.14 -25.91
C PRO A 71 1.07 3.25 -25.89
N GLU A 72 1.07 2.18 -26.69
CA GLU A 72 -0.04 1.24 -26.81
C GLU A 72 -0.23 0.38 -25.55
N ALA A 73 0.85 0.12 -24.80
CA ALA A 73 0.81 -0.65 -23.57
C ALA A 73 0.49 0.22 -22.33
N PHE A 74 0.63 1.54 -22.45
CA PHE A 74 0.56 2.45 -21.30
C PHE A 74 -0.73 2.33 -20.49
N ALA A 75 -1.89 2.11 -21.13
CA ALA A 75 -3.17 2.03 -20.42
C ALA A 75 -3.23 0.84 -19.44
N GLU A 76 -2.66 -0.30 -19.79
CA GLU A 76 -2.58 -1.48 -18.92
C GLU A 76 -1.63 -1.22 -17.74
N TYR A 77 -0.45 -0.67 -18.05
CA TYR A 77 0.55 -0.29 -17.06
C TYR A 77 0.05 0.80 -16.10
N GLU A 78 -0.73 1.77 -16.58
CA GLU A 78 -1.32 2.83 -15.76
C GLU A 78 -2.25 2.24 -14.71
N GLN A 79 -3.19 1.38 -15.11
CA GLN A 79 -4.11 0.76 -14.17
C GLN A 79 -3.36 -0.07 -13.12
N ARG A 80 -2.41 -0.90 -13.57
CA ARG A 80 -1.59 -1.71 -12.67
C ARG A 80 -0.75 -0.84 -11.72
N THR A 81 -0.23 0.29 -12.19
CA THR A 81 0.52 1.24 -11.37
C THR A 81 -0.34 1.84 -10.26
N ARG A 82 -1.60 2.17 -10.54
CA ARG A 82 -2.55 2.68 -9.53
C ARG A 82 -2.82 1.64 -8.44
N ASP A 83 -2.99 0.38 -8.84
CA ASP A 83 -3.20 -0.72 -7.90
C ASP A 83 -1.96 -0.93 -7.03
N LEU A 84 -0.77 -1.01 -7.65
CA LEU A 84 0.49 -1.19 -6.94
C LEU A 84 0.80 -0.02 -6.01
N PHE A 85 0.54 1.22 -6.45
CA PHE A 85 0.67 2.39 -5.58
C PHE A 85 -0.21 2.27 -4.34
N THR A 86 -1.48 1.88 -4.52
CA THR A 86 -2.39 1.65 -3.39
C THR A 86 -1.89 0.54 -2.47
N GLN A 87 -1.37 -0.56 -3.02
CA GLN A 87 -0.77 -1.65 -2.23
C GLN A 87 0.45 -1.18 -1.41
N GLN A 88 1.30 -0.32 -1.99
CA GLN A 88 2.45 0.25 -1.28
C GLN A 88 2.01 1.20 -0.16
N VAL A 89 0.96 2.01 -0.36
CA VAL A 89 0.38 2.84 0.70
C VAL A 89 -0.25 2.00 1.80
N CYS A 90 -0.97 0.93 1.44
CA CYS A 90 -1.48 -0.06 2.39
C CYS A 90 -0.33 -0.69 3.20
N ARG A 91 0.79 -1.02 2.53
CA ARG A 91 1.95 -1.60 3.19
C ARG A 91 2.59 -0.63 4.19
N ALA A 92 2.77 0.64 3.81
CA ALA A 92 3.28 1.67 4.72
C ALA A 92 2.39 1.82 5.96
N LYS A 93 1.06 1.76 5.79
CA LYS A 93 0.10 1.80 6.90
C LYS A 93 0.19 0.57 7.81
N LEU A 94 0.43 -0.61 7.24
CA LEU A 94 0.67 -1.83 8.01
C LEU A 94 1.96 -1.74 8.82
N ASP A 95 3.03 -1.20 8.25
CA ASP A 95 4.29 -1.03 8.94
C ASP A 95 4.13 -0.10 10.17
N LEU A 96 3.34 0.98 10.05
CA LEU A 96 2.94 1.82 11.18
C LEU A 96 2.17 1.04 12.25
N ALA A 97 1.23 0.17 11.85
CA ALA A 97 0.49 -0.67 12.78
C ALA A 97 1.39 -1.69 13.50
N ILE A 98 2.38 -2.25 12.80
CA ILE A 98 3.40 -3.13 13.36
C ILE A 98 4.21 -2.41 14.44
N GLU A 99 4.62 -1.16 14.18
CA GLU A 99 5.36 -0.34 15.15
C GLU A 99 4.54 0.00 16.40
N LYS A 100 3.21 0.15 16.26
CA LYS A 100 2.29 0.36 17.39
C LYS A 100 1.91 -0.92 18.13
N GLY A 101 2.28 -2.08 17.58
CA GLY A 101 2.05 -3.39 18.18
C GLY A 101 0.76 -4.03 17.70
N LEU A 102 0.90 -5.01 16.81
CA LEU A 102 -0.19 -5.91 16.44
C LEU A 102 -0.43 -6.98 17.50
N THR A 103 -1.69 -7.36 17.72
CA THR A 103 -2.06 -8.58 18.44
C THR A 103 -1.95 -9.81 17.54
N GLN A 104 -1.79 -11.02 18.12
CA GLN A 104 -1.78 -12.28 17.37
C GLN A 104 -3.21 -12.75 17.02
N GLU A 105 -4.01 -11.86 16.43
CA GLU A 105 -5.37 -12.12 15.96
C GLU A 105 -5.59 -11.45 14.60
N ASN A 106 -6.50 -12.00 13.80
CA ASN A 106 -6.90 -11.34 12.56
C ASN A 106 -7.55 -10.00 12.88
N GLN A 107 -7.13 -8.94 12.21
CA GLN A 107 -7.55 -7.59 12.56
C GLN A 107 -7.59 -6.66 11.36
N THR A 108 -8.24 -5.51 11.56
CA THR A 108 -8.36 -4.45 10.56
C THR A 108 -7.70 -3.19 11.05
N VAL A 109 -6.78 -2.65 10.24
CA VAL A 109 -6.28 -1.28 10.37
C VAL A 109 -7.23 -0.37 9.60
N GLY A 110 -8.17 0.24 10.33
CA GLY A 110 -9.25 1.04 9.74
C GLY A 110 -8.76 2.28 8.98
N ALA A 111 -9.59 2.78 8.07
CA ALA A 111 -9.28 3.95 7.24
C ALA A 111 -8.85 5.18 8.05
N ASP A 112 -9.39 5.35 9.26
CA ASP A 112 -9.13 6.50 10.12
C ASP A 112 -7.85 6.41 10.93
N ALA A 113 -7.20 5.25 10.98
CA ALA A 113 -5.93 5.07 11.66
C ALA A 113 -4.79 5.76 10.91
N PHE A 114 -3.85 6.35 11.66
CA PHE A 114 -2.57 6.87 11.18
C PHE A 114 -2.66 7.90 10.04
N ARG A 115 -3.74 8.71 9.98
CA ARG A 115 -3.99 9.60 8.84
C ARG A 115 -2.82 10.55 8.52
N GLN A 116 -2.14 11.08 9.54
CA GLN A 116 -1.03 12.02 9.34
C GLN A 116 0.31 11.30 9.21
N GLU A 117 0.51 10.26 10.02
CA GLU A 117 1.72 9.44 10.03
C GLU A 117 1.89 8.69 8.70
N LEU A 118 0.79 8.27 8.08
CA LEU A 118 0.81 7.63 6.77
C LEU A 118 1.33 8.57 5.68
N ASP A 119 0.84 9.81 5.63
CA ASP A 119 1.31 10.79 4.66
C ASP A 119 2.83 11.00 4.81
N GLN A 120 3.31 11.14 6.05
CA GLN A 120 4.74 11.32 6.33
C GLN A 120 5.56 10.08 5.96
N ALA A 121 5.10 8.89 6.31
CA ALA A 121 5.79 7.64 5.99
C ALA A 121 5.89 7.41 4.48
N VAL A 122 4.81 7.63 3.74
CA VAL A 122 4.80 7.47 2.27
C VAL A 122 5.75 8.47 1.62
N LEU A 123 5.76 9.72 2.06
CA LEU A 123 6.68 10.74 1.51
C LEU A 123 8.14 10.44 1.84
N ALA A 124 8.43 10.03 3.08
CA ALA A 124 9.78 9.66 3.49
C ALA A 124 10.35 8.46 2.72
N HIS A 125 9.48 7.63 2.14
CA HIS A 125 9.84 6.41 1.41
C HIS A 125 9.42 6.43 -0.07
N ALA A 126 9.13 7.61 -0.63
CA ALA A 126 8.62 7.76 -2.00
C ALA A 126 9.50 7.07 -3.05
N ASP A 127 10.82 7.22 -2.95
CA ASP A 127 11.78 6.58 -3.86
C ASP A 127 11.74 5.05 -3.79
N ALA A 128 11.66 4.49 -2.58
CA ALA A 128 11.59 3.05 -2.37
C ALA A 128 10.27 2.47 -2.90
N ILE A 129 9.15 3.17 -2.67
CA ILE A 129 7.83 2.82 -3.21
C ILE A 129 7.88 2.77 -4.73
N ARG A 130 8.42 3.81 -5.36
CA ARG A 130 8.58 3.89 -6.82
C ARG A 130 9.42 2.74 -7.36
N GLN A 131 10.57 2.47 -6.76
CA GLN A 131 11.44 1.36 -7.17
C GLN A 131 10.74 0.01 -7.05
N ALA A 132 10.00 -0.22 -5.97
CA ALA A 132 9.23 -1.45 -5.77
C ALA A 132 8.14 -1.63 -6.84
N ILE A 133 7.46 -0.55 -7.22
CA ILE A 133 6.43 -0.58 -8.27
C ILE A 133 7.05 -0.91 -9.63
N PHE A 134 8.15 -0.26 -10.00
CA PHE A 134 8.84 -0.55 -11.26
C PHE A 134 9.39 -1.97 -11.34
N ALA A 135 9.96 -2.48 -10.24
CA ALA A 135 10.41 -3.86 -10.17
C ALA A 135 9.26 -4.86 -10.37
N GLU A 136 8.08 -4.58 -9.84
CA GLU A 136 6.88 -5.42 -10.01
C GLU A 136 6.28 -5.33 -11.42
N LEU A 137 6.45 -4.18 -12.09
CA LEU A 137 6.04 -3.96 -13.48
C LEU A 137 7.06 -4.45 -14.52
N ASP A 138 8.28 -4.80 -14.09
CA ASP A 138 9.41 -5.16 -14.93
C ASP A 138 9.82 -4.04 -15.93
N VAL A 139 9.92 -2.79 -15.44
CA VAL A 139 10.23 -1.56 -16.22
C VAL A 139 11.23 -0.61 -15.55
#